data_AF-A0A967WRD9-F1
#
_entry.id   AF-A0A967WRD9-F1
#
_cell.length_a   1.000
_cell.length_b   1.000
_cell.length_c   1.000
_cell.angle_alpha   90.00
_cell.angle_beta   90.00
_cell.angle_gamma   90.00
#
_symmetry.space_group_name_H-M   'P 1'
#
loop_
_entity.id
_entity.type
_entity.pdbx_description
1 polymer ?
#
loop_
_entity_poly.entity_id
_entity_poly.type
_entity_poly.pdbx_seq_one_letter_code
_entity_poly.pdbx_strand_id
1 'polypeptide(L)'
;MTGDDRFEYNLRAIREMILAGFSAGELRALVAYDQELAPLRHEFSPNEAIIDMADKTINYCLRRLVMEHLLSLVKEERPAQYERFEGSLRGSVG
;
A
#
# COMPACT_ATOMS: atom_id res chain seq x y z
N MET A 1 10.20 26.39 -0.73
CA MET A 1 10.81 25.50 -1.73
C MET A 1 11.45 24.36 -0.99
N THR A 2 10.80 23.20 -0.98
CA THR A 2 11.30 22.01 -0.27
C THR A 2 10.93 20.80 -1.13
N GLY A 3 11.97 20.14 -1.64
CA GLY A 3 11.96 18.72 -1.99
C GLY A 3 11.17 18.31 -3.23
N ASP A 4 11.69 18.64 -4.42
CA ASP A 4 11.95 17.67 -5.49
C ASP A 4 11.32 16.24 -5.36
N ASP A 5 10.00 16.13 -5.53
CA ASP A 5 9.19 14.89 -5.61
C ASP A 5 9.44 14.12 -6.93
N ARG A 6 10.70 13.88 -7.31
CA ARG A 6 11.03 13.24 -8.61
C ARG A 6 10.82 11.73 -8.68
N PHE A 7 10.09 11.15 -7.72
CA PHE A 7 9.67 9.75 -7.79
C PHE A 7 8.19 9.62 -7.47
N GLU A 8 7.35 9.78 -8.49
CA GLU A 8 5.95 9.36 -8.41
C GLU A 8 5.89 7.86 -8.07
N TYR A 9 5.02 7.46 -7.14
CA TYR A 9 4.86 6.06 -6.80
C TYR A 9 4.40 5.24 -8.00
N ASN A 10 5.03 4.09 -8.22
CA ASN A 10 4.54 3.13 -9.19
C ASN A 10 3.37 2.36 -8.59
N LEU A 11 2.16 2.90 -8.75
CA LEU A 11 0.93 2.35 -8.16
C LEU A 11 0.66 0.92 -8.63
N ARG A 12 1.07 0.57 -9.86
CA ARG A 12 0.97 -0.79 -10.38
C ARG A 12 1.86 -1.74 -9.58
N ALA A 13 3.13 -1.40 -9.38
CA ALA A 13 4.05 -2.23 -8.61
C ALA A 13 3.59 -2.37 -7.14
N ILE A 14 3.08 -1.28 -6.55
CA ILE A 14 2.55 -1.31 -5.18
C ILE A 14 1.33 -2.23 -5.09
N ARG A 15 0.41 -2.15 -6.06
CA ARG A 15 -0.75 -3.05 -6.13
C ARG A 15 -0.32 -4.51 -6.26
N GLU A 16 0.60 -4.79 -7.18
CA GLU A 16 1.14 -6.14 -7.39
C GLU A 16 1.84 -6.67 -6.11
N MET A 17 2.58 -5.81 -5.40
CA MET A 17 3.20 -6.15 -4.12
C MET A 17 2.16 -6.51 -3.05
N ILE A 18 1.10 -5.71 -2.89
CA ILE A 18 0.02 -5.99 -1.93
C ILE A 18 -0.66 -7.32 -2.27
N LEU A 19 -1.00 -7.53 -3.55
CA LEU A 19 -1.67 -8.75 -4.01
C LEU A 19 -0.79 -10.00 -3.87
N ALA A 20 0.52 -9.86 -3.96
CA ALA A 20 1.47 -10.96 -3.76
C ALA A 20 1.80 -11.23 -2.28
N GLY A 21 1.61 -10.25 -1.40
CA GLY A 21 2.02 -10.32 0.02
C GLY A 21 0.90 -10.58 1.01
N PHE A 22 -0.36 -10.35 0.62
CA PHE A 22 -1.50 -10.45 1.52
C PHE A 22 -2.64 -11.24 0.89
N SER A 23 -3.40 -11.94 1.73
CA SER A 23 -4.78 -12.34 1.48
C SER A 23 -5.75 -11.21 1.85
N ALA A 24 -7.02 -11.34 1.47
CA ALA A 24 -8.05 -10.38 1.84
C ALA A 24 -8.24 -10.28 3.37
N GLY A 25 -8.05 -11.38 4.10
CA GLY A 25 -8.14 -11.37 5.56
C GLY A 25 -6.97 -10.63 6.20
N GLU A 26 -5.75 -10.88 5.72
CA GLU A 26 -4.54 -10.21 6.23
C GLU A 26 -4.54 -8.72 5.90
N LEU A 27 -4.97 -8.31 4.70
CA LEU A 27 -5.08 -6.89 4.37
C LEU A 27 -6.13 -6.18 5.24
N ARG A 28 -7.26 -6.83 5.57
CA ARG A 28 -8.23 -6.30 6.55
C ARG A 28 -7.58 -6.12 7.92
N ALA A 29 -6.82 -7.12 8.37
CA ALA A 29 -6.15 -7.06 9.66
C ALA A 29 -5.12 -5.95 9.71
N LEU A 30 -4.26 -5.84 8.70
CA LEU A 30 -3.26 -4.77 8.58
C LEU A 30 -3.91 -3.38 8.70
N VAL A 31 -4.97 -3.15 7.92
CA VAL A 31 -5.72 -1.89 7.94
C VAL A 31 -6.41 -1.65 9.29
N ALA A 32 -6.90 -2.69 9.95
CA ALA A 32 -7.61 -2.54 11.22
C ALA A 32 -6.70 -2.25 12.42
N TYR A 33 -5.47 -2.78 12.41
CA TYR A 33 -4.53 -2.69 13.53
C TYR A 33 -3.55 -1.52 13.42
N ASP A 34 -3.26 -1.05 12.21
CA ASP A 34 -2.43 0.14 12.02
C ASP A 34 -3.22 1.43 12.28
N GLN A 35 -2.63 2.38 13.03
CA GLN A 35 -3.33 3.60 13.44
C GLN A 35 -3.62 4.56 12.27
N GLU A 36 -2.73 4.66 11.29
CA GLU A 36 -2.88 5.56 10.15
C GLU A 36 -3.87 5.00 9.12
N LEU A 37 -3.91 3.67 9.00
CA LEU A 37 -4.83 2.96 8.10
C LEU A 37 -6.18 2.64 8.75
N ALA A 38 -6.30 2.64 10.07
CA ALA A 38 -7.53 2.29 10.81
C ALA A 38 -8.82 2.94 10.27
N PRO A 39 -8.84 4.20 9.81
CA PRO A 39 -10.05 4.80 9.23
C PRO A 39 -10.57 4.07 7.98
N LEU A 40 -9.68 3.48 7.18
CA LEU A 40 -10.02 2.76 5.94
C LEU A 40 -10.82 1.47 6.21
N ARG A 41 -10.75 0.89 7.42
CA ARG A 41 -11.45 -0.37 7.75
C ARG A 41 -12.95 -0.30 7.49
N HIS A 42 -13.54 0.89 7.63
CA HIS A 42 -14.98 1.13 7.42
C HIS A 42 -15.37 1.25 5.95
N GLU A 43 -14.39 1.41 5.06
CA GLU A 43 -14.60 1.44 3.62
C GLU A 43 -14.61 0.05 2.99
N PHE A 44 -14.13 -0.97 3.70
CA PHE A 44 -14.13 -2.35 3.21
C PHE A 44 -15.47 -3.03 3.40
N SER A 45 -15.97 -3.66 2.34
CA SER A 45 -17.13 -4.54 2.46
C SER A 45 -16.72 -5.93 2.99
N PRO A 46 -17.58 -6.65 3.74
CA PRO A 46 -17.24 -7.96 4.32
C PRO A 46 -16.75 -9.00 3.30
N ASN A 47 -17.29 -8.97 2.08
CA ASN A 47 -16.94 -9.88 0.99
C ASN A 47 -16.20 -9.18 -0.16
N GLU A 48 -15.60 -8.01 0.11
CA GLU A 48 -14.84 -7.28 -0.90
C GLU A 48 -13.65 -8.11 -1.38
N ALA A 49 -13.45 -8.14 -2.70
CA ALA A 49 -12.32 -8.81 -3.31
C ALA A 49 -11.02 -8.08 -2.95
N ILE A 50 -9.93 -8.84 -2.77
CA ILE A 50 -8.64 -8.26 -2.38
C ILE A 50 -8.14 -7.20 -3.36
N ILE A 51 -8.48 -7.36 -4.64
CA ILE A 51 -8.11 -6.43 -5.70
C ILE A 51 -8.72 -5.03 -5.47
N ASP A 52 -10.00 -4.97 -5.10
CA ASP A 52 -10.70 -3.73 -4.81
C ASP A 52 -10.21 -3.12 -3.49
N MET A 53 -9.93 -3.97 -2.49
CA MET A 53 -9.35 -3.51 -1.23
C MET A 53 -7.96 -2.91 -1.44
N ALA A 54 -7.10 -3.52 -2.25
CA ALA A 54 -5.76 -3.01 -2.55
C ALA A 54 -5.86 -1.64 -3.23
N ASP A 55 -6.78 -1.48 -4.19
CA ASP A 55 -7.02 -0.20 -4.86
C ASP A 55 -7.52 0.88 -3.88
N LYS A 56 -8.42 0.53 -2.95
CA LYS A 56 -8.87 1.42 -1.89
C LYS A 56 -7.73 1.83 -0.94
N THR A 57 -6.89 0.88 -0.52
CA THR A 57 -5.72 1.15 0.33
C THR A 57 -4.76 2.11 -0.35
N ILE A 58 -4.42 1.87 -1.61
CA ILE A 58 -3.53 2.75 -2.39
C ILE A 58 -4.14 4.16 -2.50
N ASN A 59 -5.41 4.26 -2.88
CA ASN A 59 -6.10 5.54 -3.02
C ASN A 59 -6.17 6.32 -1.70
N TYR A 60 -6.42 5.62 -0.58
CA TYR A 60 -6.42 6.23 0.75
C TYR A 60 -5.03 6.78 1.09
N CYS A 61 -3.98 5.99 0.86
CA CYS A 61 -2.60 6.38 1.18
C CYS A 61 -2.13 7.58 0.35
N LEU A 62 -2.53 7.67 -0.92
CA LEU A 62 -2.28 8.83 -1.77
C LEU A 62 -2.99 10.09 -1.25
N ARG A 63 -4.29 9.98 -0.94
CA ARG A 63 -5.08 11.14 -0.46
C ARG A 63 -4.63 11.66 0.90
N ARG A 64 -4.08 10.78 1.74
CA ARG A 64 -3.61 11.10 3.09
C ARG A 64 -2.11 11.35 3.17
N LEU A 65 -1.37 11.20 2.06
CA LEU A 65 0.09 11.31 2.01
C LEU A 65 0.82 10.34 2.96
N VAL A 66 0.25 9.14 3.17
CA VAL A 66 0.80 8.08 4.05
C VAL A 66 1.32 6.87 3.25
N MET A 67 1.68 7.07 1.98
CA MET A 67 2.19 5.97 1.14
C MET A 67 3.52 5.42 1.68
N GLU A 68 4.44 6.25 2.16
CA GLU A 68 5.67 5.79 2.83
C GLU A 68 5.40 4.91 4.04
N HIS A 69 4.32 5.20 4.77
CA HIS A 69 3.91 4.41 5.93
C HIS A 69 3.44 3.02 5.49
N LEU A 70 2.59 2.94 4.47
CA LEU A 70 2.20 1.66 3.88
C LEU A 70 3.41 0.84 3.43
N LEU A 71 4.37 1.48 2.73
CA LEU A 71 5.59 0.81 2.28
C LEU A 71 6.44 0.29 3.45
N SER A 72 6.56 1.07 4.52
CA SER A 72 7.26 0.67 5.74
C SER A 72 6.58 -0.52 6.43
N LEU A 73 5.25 -0.50 6.54
CA LEU A 73 4.48 -1.63 7.09
C LEU A 73 4.70 -2.90 6.28
N VAL A 74 4.67 -2.83 4.95
CA VAL A 74 4.92 -4.00 4.10
C VAL A 74 6.36 -4.49 4.26
N LYS A 75 7.33 -3.59 4.41
CA LYS A 75 8.74 -3.95 4.68
C LYS A 75 8.91 -4.68 6.02
N GLU A 76 8.17 -4.27 7.05
CA GLU A 76 8.21 -4.88 8.38
C GLU A 76 7.49 -6.24 8.41
N GLU A 77 6.27 -6.29 7.89
CA GLU A 77 5.40 -7.48 7.94
C GLU A 77 5.76 -8.54 6.89
N ARG A 78 6.22 -8.11 5.72
CA ARG A 78 6.47 -8.97 4.54
C ARG A 78 7.78 -8.57 3.84
N PRO A 79 8.94 -8.62 4.54
CA PRO A 79 10.21 -8.11 4.01
C PRO A 79 10.59 -8.74 2.67
N ALA A 80 10.44 -10.07 2.52
CA ALA A 80 10.76 -10.77 1.29
C ALA A 80 9.90 -10.32 0.09
N GLN A 81 8.64 -9.91 0.32
CA GLN A 81 7.81 -9.35 -0.72
C GLN A 81 8.22 -7.92 -1.02
N TYR A 82 8.49 -7.11 0.00
CA TYR A 82 8.97 -5.75 -0.21
C TYR A 82 10.26 -5.72 -1.06
N GLU A 83 11.25 -6.55 -0.72
CA GLU A 83 12.53 -6.65 -1.43
C GLU A 83 12.36 -7.00 -2.91
N ARG A 84 11.38 -7.83 -3.26
CA ARG A 84 11.09 -8.19 -4.66
C ARG A 84 10.61 -7.01 -5.51
N PHE A 85 9.96 -6.03 -4.88
CA PHE A 85 9.37 -4.89 -5.57
C PHE A 85 10.14 -3.59 -5.35
N GLU A 86 11.06 -3.51 -4.38
CA GLU A 86 11.73 -2.28 -3.93
C GLU A 86 12.25 -1.41 -5.09
N GLY A 87 12.95 -2.02 -6.04
CA GLY A 87 13.49 -1.31 -7.22
C GLY A 87 12.44 -0.79 -8.21
N SER A 88 11.17 -1.21 -8.08
CA SER A 88 10.04 -0.82 -8.94
C SER A 88 9.01 0.06 -8.23
N LEU A 89 9.09 0.24 -6.90
CA LEU A 89 8.09 1.00 -6.13
C LEU A 89 8.08 2.50 -6.47
N ARG A 90 9.21 3.00 -6.96
CA ARG A 90 9.38 4.38 -7.42
C ARG A 90 9.36 4.40 -8.95
N GLY A 91 8.48 5.20 -9.54
CA GLY A 91 8.51 5.51 -10.95
C GLY A 91 9.73 6.39 -11.24
N SER A 92 10.56 5.97 -12.20
CA SER A 92 11.48 6.92 -12.84
C SER A 92 10.63 7.86 -13.68
N VAL A 93 10.71 9.16 -13.42
CA VAL A 93 10.25 10.17 -14.39
C VAL A 93 11.17 10.02 -15.60
N GLY A 94 10.67 9.36 -16.64
CA GLY A 94 11.26 9.34 -17.97
C GLY A 94 10.88 10.59 -18.75
#